data_AF-A0A7X8YX75-F1
#
_entry.id   AF-A0A7X8YX75-F1
#
_cell.length_a   1.000
_cell.length_b   1.000
_cell.length_c   1.000
_cell.angle_alpha   90.00
_cell.angle_beta   90.00
_cell.angle_gamma   90.00
#
_symmetry.space_group_name_H-M   'P 1'
#
loop_
_entity.id
_entity.type
_entity.pdbx_description
1 polymer ?
#
loop_
_entity_poly.entity_id
_entity_poly.type
_entity_poly.pdbx_seq_one_letter_code
_entity_poly.pdbx_strand_id
1 'polypeptide(L)' 'MGWLGGWEIVIIVVIVLILFGGTLLPKLGRTFGRKLKGLKEGIKEGEEGFKAAIKEDAEADGKVDGGSDKD' A
#
# COMPACT_ATOMS: atom_id res chain seq x y z
N MET A 1 -14.08 -32.74 15.83
CA MET A 1 -13.63 -33.06 14.45
C MET A 1 -12.99 -31.81 13.85
N GLY A 2 -11.72 -31.52 14.13
CA GLY A 2 -11.14 -30.22 13.79
C GLY A 2 -9.61 -30.19 13.78
N TRP A 3 -8.97 -31.28 13.34
CA TRP A 3 -7.51 -31.38 13.24
C TRP A 3 -6.96 -31.26 11.80
N LEU A 4 -7.84 -31.19 10.79
CA LEU A 4 -7.49 -31.33 9.37
C LEU A 4 -7.25 -29.99 8.63
N GLY A 5 -7.30 -28.85 9.32
CA GLY A 5 -7.13 -27.54 8.67
C GLY A 5 -5.67 -27.09 8.56
N GLY A 6 -4.94 -27.18 9.68
CA GLY A 6 -3.59 -26.65 9.78
C GLY A 6 -2.50 -27.65 9.41
N TRP A 7 -2.73 -28.95 9.65
CA TRP A 7 -1.69 -29.96 9.53
C TRP A 7 -1.31 -30.23 8.06
N GLU A 8 -2.30 -30.22 7.16
CA GLU A 8 -2.10 -30.35 5.71
C GLU A 8 -1.23 -29.23 5.14
N ILE A 9 -1.43 -27.98 5.60
CA ILE A 9 -0.60 -26.84 5.17
C ILE A 9 0.84 -27.03 5.62
N VAL A 10 1.07 -27.51 6.85
CA VAL A 10 2.42 -27.78 7.35
C VAL A 10 3.11 -28.86 6.51
N ILE A 11 2.42 -29.94 6.15
CA ILE A 11 2.96 -31.00 5.29
C ILE A 11 3.36 -30.45 3.91
N ILE A 12 2.50 -29.64 3.28
CA ILE A 12 2.80 -29.02 1.98
C ILE A 12 4.04 -28.14 2.09
N VAL A 13 4.13 -27.30 3.13
CA VAL A 13 5.29 -26.45 3.38
C VAL A 13 6.55 -27.30 3.54
N VAL A 14 6.51 -28.39 4.30
CA VAL A 14 7.67 -29.29 4.46
C VAL A 14 8.13 -29.87 3.13
N ILE A 15 7.21 -30.33 2.26
CA ILE A 15 7.56 -30.86 0.93
C ILE A 15 8.21 -29.77 0.08
N VAL A 16 7.64 -28.57 0.05
CA VAL A 16 8.20 -27.41 -0.66
C VAL A 16 9.59 -27.07 -0.11
N LEU A 17 9.79 -27.08 1.21
CA LEU A 17 11.09 -26.82 1.82
C LEU A 17 12.13 -27.89 1.49
N ILE A 18 11.75 -29.14 1.26
CA ILE A 18 12.68 -30.20 0.81
C ILE A 18 13.08 -29.98 -0.65
N LEU A 19 12.12 -29.64 -1.51
CA LEU A 19 12.38 -29.42 -2.96
C LEU A 19 13.16 -28.14 -3.22
N PHE A 20 12.84 -27.08 -2.49
CA PHE A 20 13.36 -25.73 -2.73
C PHE A 20 14.37 -25.25 -1.67
N GLY A 21 14.50 -25.97 -0.56
CA GLY A 21 15.32 -25.59 0.59
C GLY A 21 14.61 -24.59 1.53
N GLY A 22 15.11 -24.53 2.78
CA GLY A 22 14.65 -23.61 3.85
C GLY A 22 14.72 -22.11 3.50
N THR A 23 15.49 -21.74 2.48
CA THR A 23 15.86 -20.36 2.19
C THR A 23 15.07 -19.72 1.04
N LEU A 24 14.32 -20.50 0.24
CA LEU A 24 13.67 -19.95 -0.96
C LEU A 24 12.44 -19.09 -0.62
N LEU A 25 11.54 -19.58 0.24
CA LEU A 25 10.37 -18.84 0.73
C LEU A 25 10.75 -17.50 1.40
N PRO A 26 11.69 -17.42 2.36
CA PRO A 26 12.05 -16.14 2.97
C PRO A 26 12.80 -15.19 2.01
N LYS A 27 13.56 -15.72 1.04
CA LYS A 27 14.26 -14.91 0.03
C LYS A 27 13.28 -14.29 -0.97
N LEU A 28 12.30 -15.06 -1.43
CA LEU A 28 11.18 -14.56 -2.25
C LEU A 28 10.31 -13.58 -1.46
N GLY A 29 9.95 -13.91 -0.22
CA GLY A 29 9.16 -13.03 0.65
C GLY A 29 9.82 -11.67 0.90
N ARG A 30 11.15 -11.62 1.15
CA ARG A 30 11.87 -10.34 1.32
C ARG A 30 11.92 -9.51 0.02
N THR A 31 12.08 -10.15 -1.14
CA THR A 31 12.17 -9.44 -2.42
C THR A 31 10.80 -8.95 -2.90
N PHE A 32 9.77 -9.79 -2.81
CA PHE A 32 8.38 -9.39 -3.05
C PHE A 32 7.88 -8.37 -2.03
N GLY A 33 8.19 -8.55 -0.75
CA GLY A 33 7.79 -7.63 0.32
C GLY A 33 8.34 -6.23 0.12
N ARG A 34 9.60 -6.08 -0.32
CA ARG A 34 10.16 -4.78 -0.69
C ARG A 34 9.44 -4.14 -1.89
N LYS A 35 9.10 -4.91 -2.91
CA LYS A 35 8.33 -4.42 -4.08
C LYS A 35 6.92 -3.98 -3.69
N LEU A 36 6.21 -4.79 -2.90
CA LEU A 36 4.88 -4.48 -2.39
C LEU A 36 4.88 -3.26 -1.46
N LYS A 37 5.92 -3.11 -0.63
CA LYS A 37 6.10 -1.94 0.24
C LYS A 37 6.26 -0.66 -0.58
N GLY A 38 7.15 -0.65 -1.58
CA GLY A 38 7.34 0.50 -2.46
C GLY A 38 6.09 0.84 -3.29
N LEU A 39 5.34 -0.17 -3.73
CA LEU A 39 4.05 0.05 -4.40
C LEU A 39 3.03 0.72 -3.46
N LYS A 40 2.94 0.25 -2.20
CA LYS A 40 2.02 0.82 -1.21
C LYS A 40 2.39 2.25 -0.82
N GLU A 41 3.69 2.54 -0.70
CA GLU A 41 4.20 3.89 -0.45
C GLU A 41 3.88 4.82 -1.61
N GLY A 42 4.14 4.41 -2.86
CA GLY A 42 3.84 5.21 -4.05
C GLY A 42 2.33 5.47 -4.25
N ILE A 43 1.47 4.50 -3.95
CA ILE A 43 0.01 4.71 -3.98
C ILE A 43 -0.42 5.75 -2.94
N LYS A 44 0.14 5.68 -1.73
CA LYS A 44 -0.20 6.60 -0.64
C LYS A 44 0.27 8.02 -0.92
N GLU A 45 1.48 8.17 -1.45
CA GLU A 45 2.04 9.45 -1.86
C GLU A 45 1.25 10.07 -3.04
N GLY A 46 0.83 9.25 -4.01
CA GLY A 46 -0.04 9.67 -5.10
C GLY A 46 -1.43 10.11 -4.62
N GLU A 47 -2.01 9.41 -3.63
CA GLU A 47 -3.29 9.80 -3.02
C GLU A 47 -3.16 11.13 -2.25
N GLU A 48 -2.08 11.31 -1.48
CA GLU A 48 -1.81 12.55 -0.75
C GLU A 48 -1.53 13.74 -1.69
N GLY A 49 -0.78 13.53 -2.78
CA GLY A 49 -0.52 14.52 -3.81
C GLY A 49 -1.78 14.92 -4.60
N PHE A 50 -2.64 13.96 -4.95
CA PHE A 50 -3.93 14.23 -5.59
C PHE A 50 -4.87 15.01 -4.66
N LYS A 51 -4.88 14.67 -3.37
CA LYS A 51 -5.72 15.33 -2.36
C LYS A 51 -5.22 16.75 -2.03
N ALA A 52 -3.92 16.99 -2.14
CA ALA A 52 -3.32 18.33 -2.03
C ALA A 52 -3.67 19.19 -3.25
N ALA A 53 -3.53 18.66 -4.48
CA ALA A 53 -3.89 19.36 -5.70
C ALA A 53 -5.38 19.77 -5.75
N ILE A 54 -6.29 18.91 -5.27
CA ILE A 54 -7.71 19.24 -5.18
C ILE A 54 -8.01 20.33 -4.13
N LYS A 55 -7.22 20.40 -3.05
CA LYS A 55 -7.38 21.45 -2.04
C LYS A 55 -6.89 22.81 -2.52
N GLU A 56 -5.82 22.83 -3.30
CA GLU A 56 -5.21 24.07 -3.80
C GLU A 56 -6.10 24.77 -4.86
N ASP A 57 -6.78 24.00 -5.72
CA ASP A 57 -7.80 24.53 -6.65
C ASP A 57 -9.08 25.00 -5.94
N ALA A 58 -9.44 24.42 -4.79
CA ALA A 58 -10.64 24.80 -4.04
C ALA A 58 -10.49 26.09 -3.21
N GLU A 59 -9.25 26.49 -2.87
CA GLU A 59 -9.00 27.71 -2.07
C GLU A 59 -8.79 28.98 -2.93
N ALA A 60 -8.71 28.85 -4.26
CA ALA A 60 -8.51 29.98 -5.19
C ALA A 60 -9.80 30.74 -5.57
N ASP A 61 -11.00 30.22 -5.28
CA ASP A 61 -12.31 30.82 -5.66
C ASP A 61 -12.97 31.63 -4.51
N GLY A 62 -12.23 31.96 -3.44
CA GLY A 62 -12.78 32.62 -2.25
C GLY A 62 -12.48 34.12 -2.10
N LYS A 63 -11.83 34.76 -3.07
CA LYS A 63 -11.29 36.12 -2.87
C LYS A 63 -11.45 37.03 -4.10
N VAL A 64 -12.66 37.11 -4.64
CA VAL A 64 -13.07 38.23 -5.50
C VAL A 64 -14.46 38.70 -5.05
N ASP A 65 -14.63 40.01 -4.97
CA ASP A 65 -15.79 40.81 -4.53
C ASP A 65 -16.03 40.95 -3.00
N GLY A 66 -16.01 42.15 -2.39
CA GLY A 66 -15.97 43.50 -2.95
C GLY A 66 -15.45 44.50 -1.92
N GLY A 67 -14.48 45.31 -2.37
CA GLY A 67 -13.99 46.49 -1.68
C GLY A 67 -14.09 47.68 -2.63
N SER A 68 -15.28 48.25 -2.72
CA SER A 68 -15.61 49.59 -3.27
C SER A 68 -16.94 49.95 -2.59
N ASP A 69 -17.21 51.12 -2.01
CA ASP A 69 -16.68 52.46 -2.18
C ASP A 69 -16.75 53.21 -0.84
N LYS A 70 -15.84 54.18 -0.67
CA LYS A 70 -16.05 55.33 0.21
C LYS A 70 -17.23 56.12 -0.33
N ASP A 71 -18.16 56.54 0.53
CA ASP A 71 -18.69 57.92 0.66
C ASP A 71 -19.76 57.96 1.77
#